data_AF-A0AA40KDG6-F1
#
_entry.id   AF-A0AA40KDG6-F1
#
_cell.length_a   1.000
_cell.length_b   1.000
_cell.length_c   1.000
_cell.angle_alpha   90.00
_cell.angle_beta   90.00
_cell.angle_gamma   90.00
#
_symmetry.space_group_name_H-M   'P 1'
#
loop_
_entity.id
_entity.type
_entity.pdbx_description
1 polymer ?
#
loop_
_entity_poly.entity_id
_entity_poly.type
_entity_poly.pdbx_seq_one_letter_code
_entity_poly.pdbx_strand_id
1 'polypeptide(L)'
;MCGHEHTPSPSPRVGACVNFFSQDHGHLGNLVFHNPQTPTSPLATHAQFSSTDGLELQDDLLVSIHLSGDLTKPVAECGLFQQFSLSRRGGPEIVLDEYLTLNVSDDGIIGRRVSMTRDGEFVADGIVGFNTASLVAASS
;
A
#
# COMPACT_ATOMS: atom_id res chain seq x y z
N MET A 1 20.65 21.00 20.45
CA MET A 1 21.16 21.25 19.08
C MET A 1 20.77 20.06 18.24
N CYS A 2 19.84 20.28 17.33
CA CYS A 2 19.16 19.28 16.51
C CYS A 2 20.06 18.75 15.37
N GLY A 3 19.68 17.57 14.87
CA GLY A 3 19.91 17.18 13.47
C GLY A 3 20.99 16.12 13.27
N HIS A 4 20.63 14.84 13.40
CA HIS A 4 21.38 13.81 12.68
C HIS A 4 21.06 14.00 11.21
N GLU A 5 22.11 14.20 10.44
CA GLU A 5 22.08 14.58 9.04
C GLU A 5 21.24 13.58 8.25
N HIS A 6 20.18 14.07 7.59
CA HIS A 6 19.41 13.30 6.64
C HIS A 6 20.30 12.97 5.44
N THR A 7 21.10 11.91 5.52
CA THR A 7 21.69 11.31 4.32
C THR A 7 20.53 10.72 3.52
N PRO A 8 20.21 11.26 2.32
CA PRO A 8 19.19 10.65 1.48
C PRO A 8 19.69 9.26 1.09
N SER A 9 18.88 8.23 1.36
CA SER A 9 19.19 6.88 0.86
C SER A 9 19.42 6.93 -0.66
N PRO A 10 20.52 6.35 -1.17
CA PRO A 10 20.85 6.39 -2.61
C PRO A 10 19.91 5.55 -3.47
N SER A 11 19.07 4.72 -2.85
CA SER A 11 18.08 3.93 -3.56
C SER A 11 16.90 4.80 -3.97
N PRO A 12 16.55 4.89 -5.27
CA PRO A 12 15.34 5.59 -5.68
C PRO A 12 14.14 4.96 -4.96
N ARG A 13 13.29 5.80 -4.36
CA ARG A 13 12.00 5.34 -3.83
C ARG A 13 11.14 5.02 -5.04
N VAL A 14 10.84 3.74 -5.25
CA VAL A 14 10.14 3.27 -6.45
C VAL A 14 8.64 3.14 -6.21
N GLY A 15 8.20 3.17 -4.96
CA GLY A 15 6.78 3.21 -4.63
C GLY A 15 6.49 3.24 -3.13
N ALA A 16 5.30 2.76 -2.79
CA ALA A 16 4.85 2.56 -1.42
C ALA A 16 4.43 1.10 -1.21
N CYS A 17 4.44 0.62 0.03
CA CYS A 17 4.07 -0.75 0.35
C CYS A 17 3.36 -0.80 1.70
N VAL A 18 2.38 -1.69 1.84
CA VAL A 18 1.79 -2.06 3.12
C VAL A 18 1.87 -3.58 3.29
N ASN A 19 2.32 -4.03 4.47
CA ASN A 19 2.21 -5.42 4.89
C ASN A 19 0.96 -5.55 5.75
N PHE A 20 0.12 -6.54 5.45
CA PHE A 20 -1.15 -6.77 6.14
C PHE A 20 -0.99 -7.81 7.23
N PHE A 21 -1.46 -7.48 8.43
CA PHE A 21 -1.48 -8.37 9.57
C PHE A 21 -2.91 -8.59 10.04
N SER A 22 -3.27 -9.87 10.18
CA SER A 22 -4.49 -10.32 10.82
C SER A 22 -4.21 -10.73 12.25
N GLN A 23 -5.18 -10.54 13.15
CA GLN A 23 -5.06 -10.98 14.54
C GLN A 23 -5.00 -12.51 14.66
N ASP A 24 -5.70 -13.22 13.77
CA ASP A 24 -5.85 -14.68 13.86
C ASP A 24 -4.78 -15.45 13.09
N HIS A 25 -4.29 -14.85 11.99
CA HIS A 25 -3.42 -15.54 11.03
C HIS A 25 -2.02 -14.92 10.91
N GLY A 26 -1.76 -13.79 11.56
CA GLY A 26 -0.48 -13.08 11.42
C GLY A 26 -0.35 -12.41 10.05
N HIS A 27 0.82 -12.52 9.42
CA HIS A 27 1.11 -11.82 8.17
C HIS A 27 0.39 -12.46 6.96
N LEU A 28 -0.49 -11.72 6.31
CA LEU A 28 -1.30 -12.20 5.19
C LEU A 28 -0.70 -11.92 3.81
N GLY A 29 0.24 -10.98 3.73
CA GLY A 29 0.83 -10.55 2.48
C GLY A 29 1.02 -9.05 2.41
N ASN A 30 1.39 -8.57 1.23
CA ASN A 30 1.73 -7.17 1.02
C ASN A 30 1.09 -6.60 -0.24
N LEU A 31 0.78 -5.32 -0.20
CA LEU A 31 0.28 -4.54 -1.33
C LEU A 31 1.28 -3.45 -1.67
N VAL A 32 1.76 -3.48 -2.90
CA VAL A 32 2.75 -2.52 -3.43
C VAL A 32 2.06 -1.55 -4.37
N PHE A 33 2.27 -0.26 -4.15
CA PHE A 33 1.81 0.82 -5.00
C PHE A 33 2.98 1.41 -5.78
N HIS A 34 2.78 1.66 -7.07
CA HIS A 34 3.75 2.41 -7.87
C HIS A 34 3.04 3.27 -8.92
N ASN A 35 3.67 4.39 -9.26
CA ASN A 35 3.20 5.29 -10.30
C ASN A 35 4.12 5.14 -11.52
N PRO A 36 3.58 5.00 -12.74
CA PRO A 36 4.41 4.92 -13.94
C PRO A 36 5.26 6.19 -14.11
N GLN A 37 6.53 6.02 -14.49
CA GLN A 37 7.53 7.10 -14.53
C GLN A 37 7.39 8.07 -15.73
N THR A 38 6.37 7.90 -16.57
CA THR A 38 6.17 8.72 -17.76
C THR A 38 5.43 10.02 -17.39
N PRO A 39 6.07 11.20 -17.46
CA PRO A 39 5.55 12.47 -16.93
C PRO A 39 4.29 13.02 -17.61
N THR A 40 3.89 12.44 -18.74
CA THR A 40 2.70 12.82 -19.51
C THR A 40 1.58 11.79 -19.44
N SER A 41 1.78 10.71 -18.69
CA SER A 41 0.82 9.62 -18.63
C SER A 41 -0.31 9.95 -17.65
N PRO A 42 -1.59 9.94 -18.08
CA PRO A 42 -2.74 10.06 -17.18
C PRO A 42 -3.01 8.76 -16.39
N LEU A 43 -2.06 7.82 -16.37
CA LEU A 43 -2.25 6.50 -15.79
C LEU A 43 -2.29 6.62 -14.27
N ALA A 44 -3.37 6.09 -13.72
CA ALA A 44 -3.62 5.96 -12.30
C ALA A 44 -2.59 5.05 -11.62
N THR A 45 -2.56 5.06 -10.29
CA THR A 45 -1.60 4.26 -9.51
C THR A 45 -1.83 2.77 -9.77
N HIS A 46 -0.74 2.03 -9.95
CA HIS A 46 -0.76 0.58 -10.05
C HIS A 46 -0.58 -0.04 -8.66
N ALA A 47 -1.38 -1.05 -8.33
CA ALA A 47 -1.31 -1.76 -7.07
C ALA A 47 -1.20 -3.28 -7.29
N GLN A 48 -0.26 -3.92 -6.59
CA GLN A 48 0.01 -5.35 -6.71
C GLN A 48 -0.03 -6.02 -5.34
N PHE A 49 -0.93 -6.99 -5.17
CA PHE A 49 -1.04 -7.78 -3.94
C PHE A 49 -0.27 -9.10 -4.07
N SER A 50 0.51 -9.45 -3.05
CA SER A 50 1.19 -10.74 -2.93
C SER A 50 0.82 -11.40 -1.61
N SER A 51 0.16 -12.56 -1.68
CA SER A 51 -0.29 -13.34 -0.52
C SER A 51 0.82 -14.25 0.00
N THR A 52 0.97 -14.39 1.33
CA THR A 52 2.03 -15.23 1.93
C THR A 52 1.65 -16.70 2.11
N ASP A 53 0.37 -17.02 2.35
CA ASP A 53 -0.05 -18.36 2.80
C ASP A 53 -1.03 -19.07 1.85
N GLY A 54 -1.03 -18.71 0.57
CA GLY A 54 -1.97 -19.31 -0.38
C GLY A 54 -3.43 -19.01 -0.02
N LEU A 55 -3.67 -17.95 0.76
CA LEU A 55 -4.93 -17.20 0.78
C LEU A 55 -5.16 -16.79 -0.66
N GLU A 56 -5.84 -17.66 -1.41
CA GLU A 56 -6.30 -17.30 -2.73
C GLU A 56 -7.26 -16.14 -2.50
N LEU A 57 -7.02 -15.03 -3.19
CA LEU A 57 -8.03 -14.01 -3.42
C LEU A 57 -9.17 -14.65 -4.23
N GLN A 58 -9.91 -15.59 -3.65
CA GLN A 58 -11.13 -16.14 -4.26
C GLN A 58 -12.27 -15.12 -4.13
N ASP A 59 -12.18 -14.29 -3.10
CA ASP A 59 -13.19 -13.31 -2.73
C ASP A 59 -12.74 -11.89 -3.12
N ASP A 60 -13.71 -11.05 -3.44
CA ASP A 60 -13.48 -9.63 -3.68
C ASP A 60 -13.13 -8.94 -2.34
N LEU A 61 -11.89 -8.49 -2.21
CA LEU A 61 -11.43 -7.78 -1.02
C LEU A 61 -11.55 -6.29 -1.22
N LEU A 62 -12.18 -5.61 -0.27
CA LEU A 62 -12.31 -4.17 -0.27
C LEU A 62 -11.19 -3.57 0.57
N VAL A 63 -10.30 -2.82 -0.10
CA VAL A 63 -9.15 -2.15 0.50
C VAL A 63 -9.49 -0.69 0.73
N SER A 64 -9.30 -0.24 1.96
CA SER A 64 -9.58 1.13 2.40
C SER A 64 -8.30 1.78 2.91
N ILE A 65 -7.90 2.89 2.30
CA ILE A 65 -6.85 3.77 2.81
C ILE A 65 -7.51 4.81 3.71
N HIS A 66 -7.00 4.96 4.93
CA HIS A 66 -7.58 5.82 5.96
C HIS A 66 -6.82 7.13 6.11
N LEU A 67 -7.49 8.18 6.57
CA LEU A 67 -6.85 9.48 6.81
C LEU A 67 -5.76 9.41 7.88
N SER A 68 -5.99 8.59 8.93
CA SER A 68 -5.06 8.39 10.03
C SER A 68 -4.24 7.10 9.88
N GLY A 69 -2.98 7.13 10.35
CA GLY A 69 -2.11 5.97 10.55
C GLY A 69 -2.15 5.36 11.95
N ASP A 70 -3.14 5.72 12.77
CA ASP A 70 -3.21 5.29 14.17
C ASP A 70 -3.86 3.91 14.31
N LEU A 71 -3.04 2.87 14.49
CA LEU A 71 -3.49 1.50 14.73
C LEU A 71 -4.10 1.29 16.13
N THR A 72 -3.93 2.26 17.05
CA THR A 72 -4.48 2.14 18.42
C THR A 72 -5.97 2.46 18.49
N LYS A 73 -6.52 3.03 17.41
CA LYS A 73 -7.94 3.37 17.28
C LYS A 73 -8.71 2.33 16.48
N PRO A 74 -10.03 2.23 16.67
CA PRO A 74 -10.89 1.49 15.74
C PRO A 74 -10.78 2.04 14.32
N VAL A 75 -10.85 1.16 13.31
CA VAL A 75 -10.81 1.55 11.88
C VAL A 75 -11.85 2.63 11.53
N ALA A 76 -13.04 2.53 12.13
CA ALA A 76 -14.14 3.48 11.93
C ALA A 76 -13.80 4.92 12.35
N GLU A 77 -12.82 5.11 13.24
CA GLU A 77 -12.37 6.43 13.69
C GLU A 77 -11.20 6.98 12.86
N CYS A 78 -10.59 6.19 11.97
CA CYS A 78 -9.44 6.60 11.18
C CYS A 78 -9.83 7.44 9.95
N GLY A 79 -11.12 7.58 9.66
CA GLY A 79 -11.64 8.24 8.46
C GLY A 79 -11.34 7.48 7.16
N LEU A 80 -11.95 7.87 6.05
CA LEU A 80 -11.71 7.29 4.73
C LEU A 80 -10.98 8.31 3.85
N PHE A 81 -9.88 7.88 3.24
CA PHE A 81 -9.16 8.66 2.23
C PHE A 81 -9.47 8.14 0.82
N GLN A 82 -9.25 6.85 0.58
CA GLN A 82 -9.51 6.20 -0.72
C GLN A 82 -9.97 4.76 -0.51
N GLN A 83 -10.72 4.22 -1.46
CA GLN A 83 -11.16 2.83 -1.44
C GLN A 83 -11.11 2.20 -2.83
N PHE A 84 -10.76 0.92 -2.91
CA PHE A 84 -10.78 0.13 -4.15
C PHE A 84 -10.90 -1.36 -3.86
N SER A 85 -11.29 -2.14 -4.86
CA SER A 85 -11.43 -3.60 -4.74
C SER A 85 -10.25 -4.33 -5.35
N LEU A 86 -9.72 -5.31 -4.62
CA LEU A 86 -8.82 -6.33 -5.15
C LEU A 86 -9.67 -7.52 -5.60
N SER A 87 -9.73 -7.75 -6.92
CA SER A 87 -10.38 -8.93 -7.50
C SER A 87 -9.39 -9.70 -8.38
N ARG A 88 -9.42 -11.02 -8.31
CA ARG A 88 -8.49 -11.90 -9.04
C ARG A 88 -8.69 -11.87 -10.57
N ARG A 89 -9.80 -11.31 -11.04
CA ARG A 89 -10.14 -11.26 -12.48
C ARG A 89 -9.22 -10.35 -13.29
N GLY A 90 -8.41 -9.50 -12.65
CA GLY A 90 -7.55 -8.49 -13.30
C GLY A 90 -6.08 -8.86 -13.52
N GLY A 91 -5.62 -10.03 -13.06
CA GLY A 91 -4.18 -10.35 -13.02
C GLY A 91 -3.53 -9.99 -11.68
N PRO A 92 -2.18 -10.09 -11.54
CA PRO A 92 -1.49 -9.80 -10.27
C PRO A 92 -1.49 -8.32 -9.90
N GLU A 93 -1.80 -7.45 -10.85
CA GLU A 93 -1.68 -6.01 -10.77
C GLU A 93 -2.99 -5.37 -11.18
N ILE A 94 -3.45 -4.41 -10.39
CA ILE A 94 -4.64 -3.60 -10.68
C ILE A 94 -4.22 -2.16 -10.94
N VAL A 95 -4.93 -1.51 -11.86
CA VAL A 95 -4.82 -0.07 -12.08
C VAL A 95 -5.97 0.57 -11.32
N LEU A 96 -5.66 1.49 -10.40
CA LEU A 96 -6.66 2.23 -9.65
C LEU A 96 -7.41 3.21 -10.58
N ASP A 97 -8.53 3.75 -10.13
CA ASP A 97 -9.22 4.80 -10.92
C ASP A 97 -8.56 6.16 -10.76
N GLU A 98 -7.78 6.34 -9.68
CA GLU A 98 -7.16 7.60 -9.31
C GLU A 98 -5.65 7.48 -9.13
N TYR A 99 -4.96 8.59 -9.40
CA TYR A 99 -3.55 8.74 -9.08
C TYR A 99 -3.40 9.03 -7.58
N LEU A 100 -2.56 8.25 -6.91
CA LEU A 100 -2.20 8.44 -5.51
C LEU A 100 -0.81 9.08 -5.39
N THR A 101 -0.71 10.12 -4.57
CA THR A 101 0.60 10.71 -4.22
C THR A 101 1.34 9.74 -3.27
N LEU A 102 2.49 9.22 -3.70
CA LEU A 102 3.28 8.24 -2.94
C LEU A 102 4.38 8.92 -2.09
N ASN A 103 3.98 9.80 -1.19
CA ASN A 103 4.85 10.56 -0.28
C ASN A 103 4.22 10.69 1.12
N VAL A 104 4.91 11.39 2.03
CA VAL A 104 4.41 11.74 3.36
C VAL A 104 3.91 13.18 3.31
N SER A 105 2.60 13.35 3.09
CA SER A 105 1.91 14.65 3.05
C SER A 105 0.41 14.46 3.29
N ASP A 106 -0.33 15.56 3.39
CA ASP A 106 -1.78 15.54 3.60
C ASP A 106 -2.56 14.96 2.40
N ASP A 107 -1.98 14.95 1.21
CA ASP A 107 -2.50 14.25 0.02
C ASP A 107 -1.82 12.89 -0.22
N GLY A 108 -0.75 12.58 0.53
CA GLY A 108 0.11 11.43 0.34
C GLY A 108 -0.28 10.19 1.16
N ILE A 109 -0.15 9.00 0.58
CA ILE A 109 -0.60 7.78 1.25
C ILE A 109 0.38 7.19 2.27
N ILE A 110 1.65 7.63 2.30
CA ILE A 110 2.66 7.05 3.19
C ILE A 110 2.42 7.50 4.64
N GLY A 111 2.44 6.55 5.57
CA GLY A 111 2.10 6.75 6.98
C GLY A 111 0.62 6.58 7.28
N ARG A 112 -0.23 6.32 6.28
CA ARG A 112 -1.66 6.02 6.49
C ARG A 112 -1.89 4.56 6.83
N ARG A 113 -2.98 4.29 7.55
CA ARG A 113 -3.50 2.95 7.77
C ARG A 113 -4.22 2.48 6.51
N VAL A 114 -4.04 1.22 6.20
CA VAL A 114 -4.81 0.52 5.18
C VAL A 114 -5.49 -0.65 5.83
N SER A 115 -6.80 -0.80 5.65
CA SER A 115 -7.54 -1.97 6.09
C SER A 115 -8.06 -2.76 4.89
N MET A 116 -8.30 -4.03 5.13
CA MET A 116 -8.83 -4.99 4.19
C MET A 116 -10.08 -5.62 4.81
N THR A 117 -11.17 -5.63 4.03
CA THR A 117 -12.43 -6.24 4.45
C THR A 117 -12.93 -7.22 3.38
N ARG A 118 -13.68 -8.23 3.82
CA ARG A 118 -14.33 -9.23 2.99
C ARG A 118 -15.80 -9.30 3.40
N ASP A 119 -16.71 -9.03 2.47
CA ASP A 119 -18.16 -8.98 2.74
C ASP A 119 -18.54 -8.11 3.96
N GLY A 120 -17.76 -7.05 4.19
CA GLY A 120 -17.91 -6.14 5.34
C GLY A 120 -17.21 -6.57 6.63
N GLU A 121 -16.67 -7.80 6.69
CA GLU A 121 -15.88 -8.27 7.83
C GLU A 121 -14.42 -7.83 7.72
N PHE A 122 -13.81 -7.46 8.84
CA PHE A 122 -12.41 -7.06 8.91
C PHE A 122 -11.49 -8.27 8.76
N VAL A 123 -10.51 -8.17 7.86
CA VAL A 123 -9.55 -9.25 7.58
C VAL A 123 -8.19 -8.93 8.18
N ALA A 124 -7.64 -7.76 7.84
CA ALA A 124 -6.31 -7.34 8.24
C ALA A 124 -6.12 -5.83 8.01
N ASP A 125 -5.08 -5.28 8.62
CA ASP A 125 -4.62 -3.93 8.35
C ASP A 125 -3.09 -3.80 8.41
N GLY A 126 -2.62 -2.62 8.03
CA GLY A 126 -1.21 -2.26 8.08
C GLY A 126 -1.00 -0.76 7.85
N ILE A 127 0.26 -0.35 7.89
CA ILE A 127 0.66 1.04 7.61
C ILE A 127 1.42 1.08 6.29
N VAL A 128 1.08 2.05 5.44
CA VAL A 128 1.83 2.31 4.22
C VAL A 128 3.22 2.85 4.58
N GLY A 129 4.24 2.10 4.22
CA GLY A 129 5.64 2.49 4.27
C GLY A 129 6.20 2.82 2.89
N PHE A 130 7.48 3.20 2.89
CA PHE A 130 8.23 3.37 1.65
C PHE A 130 8.59 2.01 1.05
N ASN A 131 8.53 1.91 -0.28
CA ASN A 131 9.13 0.81 -1.03
C ASN A 131 10.32 1.32 -1.83
N THR A 132 11.51 0.82 -1.51
CA THR A 132 12.73 1.07 -2.28
C THR A 132 12.99 -0.12 -3.18
N ALA A 133 13.17 0.10 -4.48
CA ALA A 133 13.79 -0.94 -5.28
C ALA A 133 15.21 -1.13 -4.75
N SER A 134 15.54 -2.35 -4.36
CA SER A 134 16.94 -2.75 -4.36
C SER A 134 17.42 -2.56 -5.78
N LEU A 135 18.31 -1.59 -6.02
CA LEU A 135 19.14 -1.59 -7.23
C LEU A 135 19.92 -2.91 -7.16
N VAL A 136 19.38 -3.95 -7.79
CA VAL A 136 20.20 -5.10 -8.17
C VAL A 136 21.20 -4.47 -9.11
N ALA A 137 22.42 -4.28 -8.62
CA ALA A 137 23.53 -3.87 -9.46
C ALA A 137 23.54 -4.85 -10.63
N ALA A 138 23.22 -4.37 -11.82
CA ALA A 138 23.36 -5.14 -13.03
C ALA A 138 24.86 -5.43 -13.19
N SER A 139 25.31 -6.54 -12.63
CA SER A 139 26.62 -7.10 -12.90
C SER A 139 26.49 -7.94 -14.15
N SER A 140 26.79 -7.35 -15.31
CA SER A 140 27.18 -8.03 -16.55
C SER A 140 27.91 -7.05 -17.44
#